data_AF-A0A1M7I0A5-F1
#
_entry.id   AF-A0A1M7I0A5-F1
#
_cell.length_a   1.000
_cell.length_b   1.000
_cell.length_c   1.000
_cell.angle_alpha   90.00
_cell.angle_beta   90.00
_cell.angle_gamma   90.00
#
_symmetry.space_group_name_H-M   'P 1'
#
loop_
_entity.id
_entity.type
_entity.pdbx_description
1 polymer ?
#
loop_
_entity_poly.entity_id
_entity_poly.type
_entity_poly.pdbx_seq_one_letter_code
_entity_poly.pdbx_strand_id
1 'polypeptide(L)'
;MIRFASAVVALSAWFCTLAIAEPHTLTERYETMGTIEARVGDTTYSMVVPYDVARNRPHAEQKAIMGTFLTINFLGHVVAQDGTPDRPILQVTLQKREGEMSLVSAELLDDLGYGAPLVMGGDGGRGELVSFELEDSVVSGKIEGTFLRLDGYPPNRSVAVGTTPVPATIEWDVTLPPLQ
;
A
#
# COMPACT_ATOMS: atom_id res chain seq x y z
N MET A 1 47.36 5.27 -54.14
CA MET A 1 46.47 6.01 -53.22
C MET A 1 45.21 5.19 -53.04
N ILE A 2 45.05 4.48 -51.92
CA ILE A 2 43.81 3.74 -51.60
C ILE A 2 43.53 4.03 -50.12
N ARG A 3 42.43 4.76 -49.87
CA ARG A 3 41.96 5.14 -48.52
C ARG A 3 41.08 4.01 -47.99
N PHE A 4 41.43 3.44 -46.83
CA PHE A 4 40.53 2.60 -46.07
C PHE A 4 39.62 3.49 -45.21
N ALA A 5 38.31 3.34 -45.37
CA ALA A 5 37.31 4.02 -44.58
C ALA A 5 37.11 3.27 -43.24
N SER A 6 37.29 3.97 -42.12
CA SER A 6 36.97 3.46 -40.79
C SER A 6 35.45 3.34 -40.62
N ALA A 7 34.97 2.14 -40.26
CA ALA A 7 33.61 1.92 -39.82
C ALA A 7 33.48 2.30 -38.33
N VAL A 8 32.67 3.30 -38.04
CA VAL A 8 32.27 3.66 -36.67
C VAL A 8 31.10 2.76 -36.28
N VAL A 9 31.30 1.92 -35.27
CA VAL A 9 30.23 1.12 -34.64
C VAL A 9 29.43 2.06 -33.74
N ALA A 10 28.21 2.40 -34.15
CA ALA A 10 27.27 3.13 -33.32
C ALA A 10 26.67 2.18 -32.27
N LEU A 11 27.08 2.34 -31.01
CA LEU A 11 26.50 1.66 -29.86
C LEU A 11 25.16 2.34 -29.55
N SER A 12 24.05 1.76 -30.02
CA SER A 12 22.70 2.23 -29.67
C SER A 12 22.39 1.86 -28.22
N ALA A 13 22.52 2.83 -27.32
CA ALA A 13 22.04 2.72 -25.94
C ALA A 13 20.51 2.65 -25.95
N TRP A 14 19.96 1.48 -25.60
CA TRP A 14 18.58 1.33 -25.17
C TRP A 14 18.41 2.03 -23.82
N PHE A 15 18.02 3.30 -23.85
CA PHE A 15 17.39 3.93 -22.72
C PHE A 15 15.98 3.36 -22.59
N CYS A 16 15.79 2.38 -21.70
CA CYS A 16 14.46 2.11 -21.16
C CYS A 16 14.04 3.35 -20.39
N THR A 17 13.26 4.22 -21.04
CA THR A 17 12.58 5.31 -20.38
C THR A 17 11.57 4.68 -19.44
N LEU A 18 11.90 4.60 -18.15
CA LEU A 18 10.92 4.39 -17.09
C LEU A 18 9.93 5.54 -17.19
N ALA A 19 8.80 5.30 -17.86
CA ALA A 19 7.67 6.21 -17.83
C ALA A 19 7.12 6.15 -16.40
N ILE A 20 7.59 7.08 -15.57
CA ILE A 20 6.97 7.37 -14.28
C ILE A 20 5.60 7.96 -14.65
N ALA A 21 4.55 7.14 -14.57
CA ALA A 21 3.19 7.64 -14.74
C ALA A 21 2.96 8.75 -13.72
N GLU A 22 2.57 9.94 -14.19
CA GLU A 22 2.27 11.04 -13.28
C GLU A 22 1.06 10.64 -12.41
N PRO A 23 1.13 10.83 -11.08
CA PRO A 23 0.03 10.48 -10.20
C PRO A 23 -1.21 11.29 -10.57
N HIS A 24 -2.31 10.61 -10.88
CA HIS A 24 -3.60 11.25 -11.10
C HIS A 24 -4.16 11.84 -9.80
N THR A 25 -4.94 12.91 -9.91
CA THR A 25 -5.56 13.58 -8.76
C THR A 25 -7.00 13.12 -8.58
N LEU A 26 -7.46 13.07 -7.33
CA LEU A 26 -8.85 12.75 -7.02
C LEU A 26 -9.82 13.79 -7.60
N THR A 27 -11.02 13.34 -8.00
CA THR A 27 -12.15 14.20 -8.37
C THR A 27 -12.79 14.86 -7.14
N GLU A 28 -13.60 15.91 -7.35
CA GLU A 28 -14.30 16.67 -6.29
C GLU A 28 -15.21 15.82 -5.38
N ARG A 29 -15.55 14.59 -5.78
CA ARG A 29 -16.27 13.65 -4.92
C ARG A 29 -15.43 13.19 -3.72
N TYR A 30 -14.10 13.24 -3.84
CA TYR A 30 -13.19 12.70 -2.85
C TYR A 30 -12.24 13.78 -2.33
N GLU A 31 -11.94 13.71 -1.03
CA GLU A 31 -10.87 14.48 -0.41
C GLU A 31 -9.72 13.55 -0.02
N THR A 32 -8.48 14.05 -0.04
CA THR A 32 -7.32 13.26 0.41
C THR A 32 -7.19 13.35 1.92
N MET A 33 -7.31 12.22 2.62
CA MET A 33 -7.03 12.11 4.05
C MET A 33 -5.55 11.86 4.34
N GLY A 34 -4.85 11.25 3.39
CA GLY A 34 -3.47 10.83 3.57
C GLY A 34 -2.87 10.19 2.33
N THR A 35 -1.59 9.83 2.44
CA THR A 35 -0.83 9.18 1.39
C THR A 35 -0.12 7.95 1.94
N ILE A 36 0.17 7.02 1.03
CA ILE A 36 0.98 5.84 1.32
C ILE A 36 1.97 5.65 0.18
N GLU A 37 3.23 5.40 0.51
CA GLU A 37 4.22 4.86 -0.42
C GLU A 37 4.50 3.40 -0.03
N ALA A 38 4.14 2.47 -0.90
CA ALA A 38 4.37 1.05 -0.69
C ALA A 38 5.33 0.49 -1.75
N ARG A 39 6.50 0.03 -1.32
CA ARG A 39 7.45 -0.71 -2.17
C ARG A 39 7.24 -2.20 -1.92
N VAL A 40 6.89 -2.96 -2.95
CA VAL A 40 6.62 -4.40 -2.89
C VAL A 40 7.38 -5.09 -4.01
N GLY A 41 8.44 -5.82 -3.65
CA GLY A 41 9.41 -6.31 -4.61
C GLY A 41 10.00 -5.15 -5.40
N ASP A 42 9.92 -5.22 -6.73
CA ASP A 42 10.43 -4.18 -7.64
C ASP A 42 9.39 -3.10 -7.98
N THR A 43 8.19 -3.15 -7.39
CA THR A 43 7.10 -2.21 -7.68
C THR A 43 6.91 -1.21 -6.55
N THR A 44 6.86 0.08 -6.90
CA THR A 44 6.48 1.16 -5.99
C THR A 44 5.07 1.64 -6.31
N TYR A 45 4.21 1.65 -5.30
CA TYR A 45 2.86 2.20 -5.36
C TYR A 45 2.81 3.53 -4.60
N SER A 46 2.46 4.60 -5.29
CA SER A 46 2.07 5.87 -4.69
C SER A 46 0.55 5.90 -4.58
N MET A 47 0.05 5.88 -3.35
CA MET A 47 -1.38 5.68 -3.07
C MET A 47 -1.93 6.84 -2.23
N VAL A 48 -3.24 7.06 -2.36
CA VAL A 48 -3.99 8.03 -1.56
C VAL A 48 -4.98 7.30 -0.66
N VAL A 49 -5.22 7.85 0.52
CA VAL A 49 -6.30 7.44 1.41
C VAL A 49 -7.44 8.44 1.25
N PRO A 50 -8.54 8.09 0.55
CA PRO A 50 -9.59 9.04 0.23
C PRO A 50 -10.67 9.15 1.32
N TYR A 51 -11.39 10.26 1.30
CA TYR A 51 -12.66 10.46 1.99
C TYR A 51 -13.75 10.64 0.94
N ASP A 52 -14.76 9.75 0.88
CA ASP A 52 -15.90 9.88 -0.05
C ASP A 52 -16.91 10.88 0.53
N VAL A 53 -16.82 12.13 0.07
CA VAL A 53 -17.65 13.27 0.53
C VAL A 53 -19.13 12.99 0.29
N ALA A 54 -19.47 12.44 -0.88
CA ALA A 54 -20.85 12.16 -1.25
C ALA A 54 -21.51 11.12 -0.33
N ARG A 55 -20.71 10.25 0.31
CA ARG A 55 -21.19 9.22 1.24
C ARG A 55 -20.83 9.51 2.70
N ASN A 56 -20.14 10.61 3.00
CA ASN A 56 -19.56 10.90 4.31
C ASN A 56 -18.81 9.68 4.87
N ARG A 57 -17.93 9.10 4.05
CA ARG A 57 -17.25 7.84 4.38
C ARG A 57 -15.73 7.99 4.30
N PRO A 58 -15.01 7.94 5.43
CA PRO A 58 -13.57 7.91 5.43
C PRO A 58 -13.06 6.52 5.03
N HIS A 59 -11.93 6.47 4.32
CA HIS A 59 -11.17 5.23 4.09
C HIS A 59 -10.06 5.03 5.13
N ALA A 60 -10.03 5.85 6.18
CA ALA A 60 -9.27 5.59 7.39
C ALA A 60 -10.13 5.81 8.64
N GLU A 61 -9.99 4.94 9.62
CA GLU A 61 -10.75 5.01 10.85
C GLU A 61 -9.92 4.55 12.05
N GLN A 62 -10.28 5.08 13.21
CA GLN A 62 -9.82 4.60 14.49
C GLN A 62 -11.01 4.25 15.38
N LYS A 63 -10.88 3.15 16.12
CA LYS A 63 -11.96 2.62 16.94
C LYS A 63 -11.43 2.07 18.25
N ALA A 64 -12.10 2.41 19.35
CA ALA A 64 -11.88 1.76 20.63
C ALA A 64 -12.77 0.51 20.75
N ILE A 65 -12.16 -0.65 21.00
CA ILE A 65 -12.87 -1.92 21.21
C ILE A 65 -12.79 -2.27 22.69
N MET A 66 -13.96 -2.32 23.33
CA MET A 66 -14.13 -2.70 24.74
C MET A 66 -13.29 -1.86 25.74
N GLY A 67 -12.90 -0.65 25.33
CA GLY A 67 -12.06 0.25 26.15
C GLY A 67 -10.61 -0.22 26.34
N THR A 68 -10.20 -1.33 25.71
CA THR A 68 -8.89 -1.96 25.93
C THR A 68 -8.02 -1.98 24.68
N PHE A 69 -8.62 -2.00 23.50
CA PHE A 69 -7.89 -2.01 22.22
C PHE A 69 -8.22 -0.75 21.44
N LEU A 70 -7.20 -0.12 20.87
CA LEU A 70 -7.36 0.88 19.82
C LEU A 70 -6.99 0.21 18.51
N THR A 71 -7.90 0.18 17.54
CA THR A 71 -7.59 -0.28 16.18
C THR A 71 -7.58 0.89 15.24
N ILE A 72 -6.55 0.96 14.38
CA ILE A 72 -6.47 1.94 13.29
C ILE A 72 -6.48 1.14 11.99
N ASN A 73 -7.40 1.47 11.09
CA ASN A 73 -7.49 0.89 9.77
C ASN A 73 -7.39 2.00 8.73
N PHE A 74 -6.65 1.76 7.65
CA PHE A 74 -6.68 2.65 6.49
C PHE A 74 -6.52 1.88 5.18
N LEU A 75 -7.17 2.41 4.14
CA LEU A 75 -7.18 1.85 2.79
C LEU A 75 -6.54 2.85 1.84
N GLY A 76 -5.37 2.50 1.32
CA GLY A 76 -4.71 3.19 0.22
C GLY A 76 -5.22 2.70 -1.14
N HIS A 77 -5.36 3.63 -2.06
CA HIS A 77 -5.79 3.39 -3.44
C HIS A 77 -4.82 4.06 -4.41
N VAL A 78 -4.58 3.44 -5.56
CA VAL A 78 -4.10 4.18 -6.73
C VAL A 78 -5.25 5.03 -7.28
N VAL A 79 -4.94 6.16 -7.91
CA VAL A 79 -5.94 7.02 -8.54
C VAL A 79 -6.02 6.69 -10.03
N ALA A 80 -7.21 6.34 -10.50
CA ALA A 80 -7.47 6.10 -11.92
C ALA A 80 -7.43 7.41 -12.74
N GLN A 81 -7.38 7.28 -14.07
CA GLN A 81 -7.37 8.42 -14.99
C GLN A 81 -8.60 9.34 -14.85
N ASP A 82 -9.73 8.78 -14.43
CA ASP A 82 -10.96 9.54 -14.18
C ASP A 82 -10.99 10.21 -12.79
N GLY A 83 -9.90 10.10 -12.03
CA GLY A 83 -9.74 10.64 -10.69
C GLY A 83 -10.56 9.92 -9.61
N THR A 84 -10.95 8.66 -9.86
CA THR A 84 -11.57 7.81 -8.84
C THR A 84 -10.54 6.91 -8.14
N PRO A 85 -10.76 6.54 -6.86
CA PRO A 85 -9.95 5.51 -6.19
C PRO A 85 -10.11 4.16 -6.90
N ASP A 86 -8.98 3.54 -7.26
CA ASP A 86 -8.91 2.29 -8.01
C ASP A 86 -7.92 1.31 -7.37
N ARG A 87 -7.73 0.17 -8.03
CA ARG A 87 -6.75 -0.86 -7.68
C ARG A 87 -5.34 -0.49 -8.15
N PRO A 88 -4.30 -1.04 -7.51
CA PRO A 88 -4.35 -1.92 -6.32
C PRO A 88 -4.84 -1.19 -5.06
N ILE A 89 -5.41 -1.95 -4.12
CA ILE A 89 -5.86 -1.46 -2.81
C ILE A 89 -4.92 -2.02 -1.75
N LEU A 90 -4.39 -1.17 -0.87
CA LEU A 90 -3.62 -1.59 0.29
C LEU A 90 -4.41 -1.31 1.55
N GLN A 91 -4.82 -2.37 2.26
CA GLN A 91 -5.46 -2.25 3.56
C GLN A 91 -4.42 -2.52 4.66
N VAL A 92 -4.27 -1.57 5.59
CA VAL A 92 -3.41 -1.75 6.78
C VAL A 92 -4.27 -1.70 8.02
N THR A 93 -4.03 -2.65 8.93
CA THR A 93 -4.69 -2.77 10.23
C THR A 93 -3.63 -2.75 11.32
N LEU A 94 -3.69 -1.75 12.20
CA LEU A 94 -2.86 -1.62 13.39
C LEU A 94 -3.71 -1.82 14.64
N GLN A 95 -3.09 -2.34 15.70
CA GLN A 95 -3.75 -2.48 16.99
C GLN A 95 -2.82 -2.10 18.13
N LYS A 96 -3.34 -1.24 19.01
CA LYS A 96 -2.73 -0.95 20.30
C LYS A 96 -3.20 -1.96 21.33
N ARG A 97 -2.25 -2.64 21.96
CA ARG A 97 -2.47 -3.53 23.10
C ARG A 97 -1.45 -3.20 24.18
N GLU A 98 -1.89 -3.10 25.43
CA GLU A 98 -1.01 -2.90 26.60
C GLU A 98 -0.08 -1.68 26.48
N GLY A 99 -0.51 -0.65 25.72
CA GLY A 99 0.25 0.58 25.52
C GLY A 99 1.09 0.62 24.24
N GLU A 100 1.30 -0.52 23.59
CA GLU A 100 2.14 -0.65 22.39
C GLU A 100 1.28 -0.82 21.14
N MET A 101 1.59 -0.06 20.09
CA MET A 101 0.97 -0.21 18.77
C MET A 101 1.73 -1.27 17.98
N SER A 102 1.02 -2.18 17.31
CA SER A 102 1.62 -3.20 16.46
C SER A 102 0.82 -3.42 15.17
N LEU A 103 1.48 -3.97 14.17
CA LEU A 103 0.85 -4.41 12.93
C LEU A 103 0.01 -5.67 13.18
N VAL A 104 -1.27 -5.63 12.82
CA VAL A 104 -2.11 -6.83 12.74
C VAL A 104 -1.98 -7.46 11.36
N SER A 105 -2.21 -6.66 10.32
CA SER A 105 -2.04 -7.08 8.93
C SER A 105 -1.85 -5.90 7.98
N ALA A 106 -1.15 -6.16 6.90
CA ALA A 106 -1.24 -5.41 5.66
C ALA A 106 -1.69 -6.38 4.54
N GLU A 107 -2.68 -5.97 3.75
CA GLU A 107 -3.22 -6.76 2.64
C GLU A 107 -3.20 -5.91 1.37
N LEU A 108 -2.44 -6.34 0.35
CA LEU A 108 -2.41 -5.72 -0.97
C LEU A 108 -3.27 -6.54 -1.93
N LEU A 109 -4.35 -5.90 -2.40
CA LEU A 109 -5.29 -6.42 -3.38
C LEU A 109 -4.94 -5.85 -4.75
N ASP A 110 -4.09 -6.58 -5.47
CA ASP A 110 -3.70 -6.27 -6.84
C ASP A 110 -4.74 -6.77 -7.86
N ASP A 111 -4.31 -6.98 -9.10
CA ASP A 111 -5.16 -7.46 -10.20
C ASP A 111 -5.80 -8.83 -9.91
N LEU A 112 -5.22 -9.64 -9.03
CA LEU A 112 -5.80 -10.92 -8.60
C LEU A 112 -6.92 -10.74 -7.56
N GLY A 113 -7.01 -9.56 -6.94
CA GLY A 113 -8.10 -9.16 -6.05
C GLY A 113 -8.23 -10.01 -4.78
N TYR A 114 -9.45 -10.02 -4.22
CA TYR A 114 -9.77 -10.64 -2.93
C TYR A 114 -9.56 -12.17 -2.85
N GLY A 115 -9.52 -12.85 -3.99
CA GLY A 115 -9.33 -14.31 -4.04
C GLY A 115 -7.87 -14.74 -3.94
N ALA A 116 -6.93 -13.80 -4.12
CA ALA A 116 -5.51 -14.08 -3.98
C ALA A 116 -4.73 -12.80 -3.58
N PRO A 117 -5.00 -12.18 -2.41
CA PRO A 117 -4.26 -11.02 -1.96
C PRO A 117 -2.81 -11.37 -1.57
N LEU A 118 -1.93 -10.38 -1.61
CA LEU A 118 -0.65 -10.43 -0.89
C LEU A 118 -0.91 -10.02 0.57
N VAL A 119 -0.49 -10.85 1.53
CA VAL A 119 -0.70 -10.58 2.95
C VAL A 119 0.61 -10.61 3.74
N MET A 120 0.73 -9.67 4.67
CA MET A 120 1.78 -9.53 5.67
C MET A 120 1.10 -9.45 7.04
N GLY A 121 1.47 -10.30 8.00
CA GLY A 121 0.89 -10.34 9.34
C GLY A 121 0.17 -11.66 9.64
N GLY A 122 -0.99 -11.60 10.31
CA GLY A 122 -1.64 -12.77 10.91
C GLY A 122 -1.95 -13.96 9.98
N ASP A 123 -2.24 -13.71 8.70
CA ASP A 123 -2.65 -14.77 7.75
C ASP A 123 -1.55 -15.21 6.79
N GLY A 124 -0.40 -14.53 6.79
CA GLY A 124 0.69 -14.79 5.85
C GLY A 124 1.75 -13.70 5.88
N GLY A 125 2.92 -13.98 5.31
CA GLY A 125 4.06 -13.08 5.36
C GLY A 125 4.55 -12.83 6.79
N ARG A 126 5.44 -11.84 6.92
CA ARG A 126 5.94 -11.35 8.20
C ARG A 126 6.17 -9.87 8.08
N GLY A 127 5.68 -9.08 9.03
CA GLY A 127 5.85 -7.64 9.05
C GLY A 127 6.09 -7.11 10.45
N GLU A 128 6.79 -6.00 10.53
CA GLU A 128 7.06 -5.28 11.76
C GLU A 128 6.74 -3.80 11.57
N LEU A 129 6.09 -3.21 12.58
CA LEU A 129 5.87 -1.77 12.66
C LEU A 129 7.16 -1.13 13.18
N VAL A 130 8.00 -0.64 12.27
CA VAL A 130 9.34 -0.13 12.62
C VAL A 130 9.31 1.30 13.16
N SER A 131 8.28 2.07 12.79
CA SER A 131 7.99 3.36 13.40
C SER A 131 6.49 3.64 13.41
N PHE A 132 6.05 4.39 14.41
CA PHE A 132 4.67 4.83 14.57
C PHE A 132 4.63 6.12 15.36
N GLU A 133 3.87 7.09 14.86
CA GLU A 133 3.61 8.35 15.52
C GLU A 133 2.13 8.72 15.35
N LEU A 134 1.55 9.28 16.40
CA LEU A 134 0.19 9.81 16.41
C LEU A 134 0.23 11.16 17.13
N GLU A 135 0.20 12.22 16.34
CA GLU A 135 0.13 13.60 16.82
C GLU A 135 -1.21 14.21 16.41
N ASP A 136 -1.96 14.72 17.39
CA ASP A 136 -3.33 15.20 17.24
C ASP A 136 -4.27 14.18 16.57
N SER A 137 -4.40 14.25 15.25
CA SER A 137 -5.20 13.34 14.43
C SER A 137 -4.42 12.76 13.25
N VAL A 138 -3.14 13.09 13.11
CA VAL A 138 -2.29 12.56 12.04
C VAL A 138 -1.56 11.34 12.56
N VAL A 139 -1.76 10.21 11.87
CA VAL A 139 -1.00 8.98 12.09
C VAL A 139 0.04 8.83 10.98
N SER A 140 1.28 8.65 11.37
CA SER A 140 2.37 8.34 10.44
C SER A 140 3.12 7.11 10.92
N GLY A 141 3.81 6.45 10.01
CA GLY A 141 4.59 5.28 10.38
C GLY A 141 5.20 4.56 9.20
N LYS A 142 5.91 3.48 9.56
CA LYS A 142 6.59 2.62 8.62
C LYS A 142 6.46 1.16 9.02
N ILE A 143 6.20 0.32 8.04
CA ILE A 143 6.20 -1.13 8.16
C ILE A 143 7.29 -1.68 7.24
N GLU A 144 8.05 -2.66 7.72
CA GLU A 144 8.98 -3.43 6.92
C GLU A 144 8.70 -4.93 7.07
N GLY A 145 8.92 -5.69 6.00
CA GLY A 145 8.68 -7.13 6.05
C GLY A 145 8.65 -7.83 4.71
N THR A 146 7.86 -8.90 4.65
CA THR A 146 7.62 -9.71 3.47
C THR A 146 6.13 -10.05 3.35
N PHE A 147 5.59 -9.94 2.14
CA PHE A 147 4.27 -10.46 1.79
C PHE A 147 4.35 -11.92 1.35
N LEU A 148 3.30 -12.70 1.60
CA LEU A 148 3.03 -13.97 0.92
C LEU A 148 1.70 -13.91 0.18
N ARG A 149 1.61 -14.59 -0.95
CA ARG A 149 0.35 -14.72 -1.68
C ARG A 149 -0.56 -15.69 -0.94
N LEU A 150 -1.82 -15.31 -0.74
CA LEU A 150 -2.86 -16.24 -0.32
C LEU A 150 -3.61 -16.80 -1.52
N ASP A 151 -4.28 -17.93 -1.31
CA ASP A 151 -5.21 -18.56 -2.24
C ASP A 151 -6.55 -18.80 -1.53
N GLY A 152 -7.65 -18.45 -2.20
CA GLY A 152 -9.02 -18.58 -1.71
C GLY A 152 -9.55 -17.36 -0.95
N TYR A 153 -10.72 -17.54 -0.32
CA TYR A 153 -11.45 -16.50 0.39
C TYR A 153 -11.58 -16.81 1.88
N PRO A 154 -11.67 -15.79 2.75
CA PRO A 154 -12.02 -16.00 4.16
C PRO A 154 -13.32 -16.82 4.30
N PRO A 155 -13.41 -17.72 5.29
CA PRO A 155 -12.39 -18.04 6.30
C PRO A 155 -11.38 -19.11 5.86
N ASN A 156 -11.51 -19.69 4.66
CA ASN A 156 -10.74 -20.86 4.22
C ASN A 156 -9.50 -20.52 3.39
N ARG A 157 -9.08 -19.26 3.39
CA ARG A 157 -7.88 -18.82 2.67
C ARG A 157 -6.62 -19.38 3.34
N SER A 158 -5.60 -19.67 2.54
CA SER A 158 -4.30 -20.14 3.05
C SER A 158 -3.17 -19.59 2.19
N VAL A 159 -1.93 -19.70 2.67
CA VAL A 159 -0.75 -19.35 1.87
C VAL A 159 -0.72 -20.22 0.60
N ALA A 160 -0.66 -19.57 -0.56
CA ALA A 160 -0.64 -20.24 -1.85
C ALA A 160 0.59 -21.15 -1.97
N VAL A 161 0.40 -22.36 -2.49
CA VAL A 161 1.48 -23.35 -2.61
C VAL A 161 2.60 -22.82 -3.50
N GLY A 162 3.84 -22.88 -3.01
CA GLY A 162 5.04 -22.47 -3.75
C GLY A 162 5.25 -20.96 -3.84
N THR A 163 4.51 -20.15 -3.07
CA THR A 163 4.74 -18.70 -3.02
C THR A 163 6.09 -18.36 -2.37
N THR A 164 6.83 -17.44 -2.99
CA THR A 164 8.06 -16.88 -2.44
C THR A 164 7.74 -15.60 -1.67
N PRO A 165 8.34 -15.37 -0.48
CA PRO A 165 8.20 -14.09 0.22
C PRO A 165 8.63 -12.91 -0.65
N VAL A 166 7.79 -11.88 -0.75
CA VAL A 166 8.07 -10.65 -1.49
C VAL A 166 8.44 -9.54 -0.49
N PRO A 167 9.67 -9.00 -0.49
CA PRO A 167 10.06 -7.95 0.45
C PRO A 167 9.19 -6.70 0.24
N ALA A 168 8.86 -6.02 1.34
CA ALA A 168 8.09 -4.80 1.26
C ALA A 168 8.42 -3.78 2.35
N THR A 169 8.23 -2.53 1.99
CA THR A 169 8.27 -1.36 2.87
C THR A 169 7.04 -0.52 2.60
N ILE A 170 6.33 -0.12 3.66
CA ILE A 170 5.12 0.71 3.56
C ILE A 170 5.34 1.90 4.48
N GLU A 171 5.26 3.11 3.94
CA GLU A 171 5.35 4.38 4.66
C GLU A 171 4.05 5.16 4.45
N TRP A 172 3.51 5.76 5.49
CA TRP A 172 2.24 6.51 5.38
C TRP A 172 2.21 7.76 6.25
N ASP A 173 1.33 8.67 5.86
CA ASP A 173 0.87 9.83 6.62
C ASP A 173 -0.63 9.97 6.37
N VAL A 174 -1.45 9.84 7.41
CA VAL A 174 -2.92 9.79 7.30
C VAL A 174 -3.58 10.58 8.42
N THR A 175 -4.46 11.50 8.05
CA THR A 175 -5.34 12.18 9.00
C THR A 175 -6.54 11.30 9.33
N LEU A 176 -6.68 10.93 10.60
CA LEU A 176 -7.76 10.12 11.11
C LEU A 176 -8.95 11.00 11.53
N PRO A 177 -10.19 10.55 11.31
CA PRO A 177 -11.36 11.13 11.96
C PRO A 177 -11.27 10.98 13.49
N PRO A 178 -12.09 11.72 14.25
CA PRO A 178 -12.18 11.57 15.70
C PRO A 178 -12.45 10.11 16.13
N LEU A 179 -11.92 9.74 17.30
CA LEU A 179 -12.09 8.41 17.87
C LEU A 179 -13.57 8.07 18.08
N GLN A 180 -13.99 6.91 17.57
CA GLN A 180 -15.31 6.31 17.79
C GLN A 180 -15.30 5.30 18.94
#